data_AF-A0AAD6KNN1-F1
#
_entry.id   AF-A0AAD6KNN1-F1
#
_cell.length_a   1.000
_cell.length_b   1.000
_cell.length_c   1.000
_cell.angle_alpha   90.00
_cell.angle_beta   90.00
_cell.angle_gamma   90.00
#
_symmetry.space_group_name_H-M   'P 1'
#
loop_
_entity.id
_entity.type
_entity.pdbx_description
1 polymer ?
#
loop_
_entity_poly.entity_id
_entity_poly.type
_entity_poly.pdbx_seq_one_letter_code
_entity_poly.pdbx_strand_id
1 'polypeptide(L)'
;MEGMVGVKIPPGEDQAEITRSMRDLPPAHYTFKIENFSLLSNSKVDNIESGDFEVDNYKWRLCLHPNGNKKSNGDGHISLYLVFSKANTPPIGWEVNVDFKMFVYNQTQDKYLTIQDANGRVRRFHGMKTKLGFDQLLPLTLFNDESKGYLIDDCCIFGAEIFVIKHTSKGECLSLMKQPVNGRFTWRIPNFSALQQISCKSEGVFCWRAQMGSGGLSQRGIQQ
;
A
#
# COMPACT_ATOMS: atom_id res chain seq x y z
N MET A 1 -41.20 28.57 -1.62
CA MET A 1 -40.99 27.52 -2.65
C MET A 1 -39.58 27.73 -3.17
N GLU A 2 -38.59 27.25 -2.42
CA GLU A 2 -37.17 27.42 -2.77
C GLU A 2 -36.67 26.14 -3.45
N GLY A 3 -36.16 26.31 -4.67
CA GLY A 3 -35.66 25.21 -5.50
C GLY A 3 -34.26 24.79 -5.07
N MET A 4 -34.11 23.50 -4.77
CA MET A 4 -32.80 22.85 -4.72
C MET A 4 -32.20 22.85 -6.13
N VAL A 5 -31.13 23.61 -6.32
CA VAL A 5 -30.28 23.52 -7.51
C VAL A 5 -29.44 22.26 -7.36
N GLY A 6 -29.79 21.22 -8.12
CA GLY A 6 -28.98 20.01 -8.22
C GLY A 6 -27.61 20.33 -8.82
N VAL A 7 -26.56 20.15 -8.04
CA VAL A 7 -25.18 20.19 -8.54
C VAL A 7 -24.99 18.99 -9.45
N LYS A 8 -24.96 19.24 -10.76
CA LYS A 8 -24.67 18.24 -11.77
C LYS A 8 -23.16 18.01 -11.78
N ILE A 9 -22.69 17.01 -11.03
CA ILE A 9 -21.30 16.56 -11.09
C ILE A 9 -21.11 15.95 -12.49
N PRO A 10 -20.25 16.52 -13.35
CA PRO A 10 -19.96 15.90 -14.64
C PRO A 10 -19.29 14.54 -14.38
N PRO A 11 -19.54 13.52 -15.22
CA PRO A 11 -18.76 12.30 -15.17
C PRO A 11 -17.32 12.68 -15.48
N GLY A 12 -16.46 12.65 -14.46
CA GLY A 12 -15.04 12.79 -14.65
C GLY A 12 -14.57 11.64 -15.52
N GLU A 13 -14.07 11.95 -16.71
CA GLU A 13 -13.21 11.03 -17.43
C GLU A 13 -12.04 10.69 -16.50
N ASP A 14 -12.09 9.46 -15.99
CA ASP A 14 -11.16 8.92 -15.00
C ASP A 14 -9.82 8.56 -15.67
N GLN A 15 -9.23 9.51 -16.42
CA GLN A 15 -7.86 9.39 -16.88
C GLN A 15 -6.97 9.47 -15.65
N ALA A 16 -6.42 8.31 -15.25
CA ALA A 16 -5.45 8.22 -14.17
C ALA A 16 -4.28 9.16 -14.49
N GLU A 17 -4.19 10.28 -13.80
CA GLU A 17 -3.02 11.14 -13.90
C GLU A 17 -1.81 10.36 -13.36
N ILE A 18 -0.73 10.30 -14.14
CA ILE A 18 0.49 9.56 -13.81
C ILE A 18 1.58 10.59 -13.52
N THR A 19 2.22 10.48 -12.36
CA THR A 19 3.36 11.32 -12.00
C THR A 19 4.67 10.63 -12.37
N ARG A 20 5.63 11.40 -12.90
CA ARG A 20 6.98 10.94 -13.23
C ARG A 20 8.01 11.87 -12.57
N SER A 21 9.00 11.29 -11.90
CA SER A 21 10.06 12.06 -11.22
C SER A 21 11.37 11.28 -11.17
N MET A 22 12.50 11.97 -11.03
CA MET A 22 13.80 11.33 -10.83
C MET A 22 14.10 11.19 -9.35
N ARG A 23 14.64 10.05 -8.93
CA ARG A 23 15.00 9.75 -7.54
C ARG A 23 16.38 9.10 -7.48
N ASP A 24 17.22 9.46 -6.52
CA ASP A 24 18.55 8.86 -6.36
C ASP A 24 18.48 7.46 -5.71
N LEU A 25 17.50 7.22 -4.85
CA LEU A 25 17.38 5.96 -4.11
C LEU A 25 16.84 4.80 -4.97
N PRO A 26 17.35 3.57 -4.80
CA PRO A 26 16.85 2.38 -5.46
C PRO A 26 15.47 1.95 -4.93
N PRO A 27 14.65 1.25 -5.73
CA PRO A 27 13.35 0.72 -5.30
C PRO A 27 13.47 -0.10 -4.02
N ALA A 28 12.56 0.08 -3.07
CA ALA A 28 12.70 -0.56 -1.76
C ALA A 28 12.48 -2.08 -1.76
N HIS A 29 11.67 -2.61 -2.70
CA HIS A 29 11.16 -3.98 -2.59
C HIS A 29 11.74 -4.93 -3.64
N TYR A 30 11.86 -4.49 -4.89
CA TYR A 30 12.33 -5.39 -5.95
C TYR A 30 13.02 -4.66 -7.09
N THR A 31 14.05 -5.32 -7.64
CA THR A 31 14.79 -4.89 -8.82
C THR A 31 14.85 -6.06 -9.81
N PHE A 32 14.54 -5.78 -11.07
CA PHE A 32 14.54 -6.75 -12.15
C PHE A 32 15.52 -6.28 -13.24
N LYS A 33 16.73 -6.83 -13.21
CA LYS A 33 17.75 -6.61 -14.24
C LYS A 33 17.50 -7.56 -15.40
N ILE A 34 17.57 -7.03 -16.60
CA ILE A 34 17.50 -7.76 -17.85
C ILE A 34 18.81 -7.53 -18.60
N GLU A 35 19.40 -8.62 -19.03
CA GLU A 35 20.59 -8.66 -19.88
C GLU A 35 20.20 -9.21 -21.24
N ASN A 36 20.92 -8.80 -22.29
CA ASN A 36 20.60 -9.15 -23.67
C ASN A 36 19.16 -8.76 -24.07
N PHE A 37 18.74 -7.54 -23.74
CA PHE A 37 17.37 -7.04 -23.96
C PHE A 37 16.92 -7.18 -25.42
N SER A 38 17.84 -6.98 -26.37
CA SER A 38 17.60 -7.13 -27.80
C SER A 38 17.05 -8.51 -28.18
N LEU A 39 17.44 -9.57 -27.48
CA LEU A 39 16.88 -10.92 -27.70
C LEU A 39 15.40 -10.98 -27.35
N LEU A 40 14.98 -10.25 -26.30
CA LEU A 40 13.59 -10.18 -25.89
C LEU A 40 12.76 -9.33 -26.84
N SER A 41 13.25 -8.14 -27.21
CA SER A 41 12.55 -7.23 -28.10
C SER A 41 12.39 -7.79 -29.51
N ASN A 42 13.33 -8.61 -29.98
CA ASN A 42 13.27 -9.23 -31.31
C ASN A 42 12.57 -10.60 -31.32
N SER A 43 12.28 -11.18 -30.14
CA SER A 43 11.57 -12.44 -30.05
C SER A 43 10.07 -12.28 -30.36
N LYS A 44 9.39 -13.41 -30.60
CA LYS A 44 7.91 -13.45 -30.70
C LYS A 44 7.21 -13.45 -29.33
N VAL A 45 7.95 -13.26 -28.25
CA VAL A 45 7.40 -13.29 -26.89
C VAL A 45 6.80 -11.92 -26.57
N ASP A 46 5.49 -11.89 -26.31
CA ASP A 46 4.77 -10.64 -26.02
C ASP A 46 5.22 -9.99 -24.69
N ASN A 47 5.60 -10.80 -23.71
CA ASN A 47 6.03 -10.36 -22.40
C ASN A 47 6.90 -11.36 -21.67
N ILE A 48 7.72 -10.87 -20.74
CA ILE A 48 8.45 -11.69 -19.77
C ILE A 48 7.99 -11.37 -18.36
N GLU A 49 8.15 -12.35 -17.46
CA GLU A 49 7.82 -12.19 -16.05
C GLU A 49 9.06 -12.45 -15.19
N SER A 50 9.21 -11.68 -14.12
CA SER A 50 10.24 -11.91 -13.11
C SER A 50 9.95 -13.14 -12.26
N GLY A 51 10.91 -13.53 -11.41
CA GLY A 51 10.64 -14.41 -10.29
C GLY A 51 9.68 -13.79 -9.27
N ASP A 52 9.08 -14.62 -8.43
CA ASP A 52 8.25 -14.18 -7.31
C ASP A 52 9.10 -13.41 -6.29
N PHE A 53 8.56 -12.31 -5.78
CA PHE A 53 9.08 -11.59 -4.61
C PHE A 53 7.94 -11.26 -3.65
N GLU A 54 8.25 -11.15 -2.36
CA GLU A 54 7.23 -11.03 -1.31
C GLU A 54 7.21 -9.64 -0.68
N VAL A 55 6.01 -9.05 -0.55
CA VAL A 55 5.75 -7.81 0.19
C VAL A 55 4.49 -7.99 1.01
N ASP A 56 4.58 -7.76 2.33
CA ASP A 56 3.46 -7.91 3.27
C ASP A 56 2.77 -9.29 3.23
N ASN A 57 3.56 -10.36 3.07
CA ASN A 57 3.11 -11.76 2.91
C ASN A 57 2.36 -12.06 1.60
N TYR A 58 2.37 -11.13 0.64
CA TYR A 58 1.84 -11.33 -0.70
C TYR A 58 2.97 -11.52 -1.69
N LYS A 59 2.83 -12.49 -2.59
CA LYS A 59 3.80 -12.75 -3.66
C LYS A 59 3.42 -12.01 -4.93
N TRP A 60 4.39 -11.31 -5.47
CA TRP A 60 4.27 -10.44 -6.63
C TRP A 60 5.30 -10.81 -7.69
N ARG A 61 5.02 -10.44 -8.94
CA ARG A 61 5.96 -10.50 -10.06
C ARG A 61 5.86 -9.23 -10.88
N LEU A 62 6.95 -8.89 -11.56
CA LEU A 62 6.94 -7.89 -12.62
C LEU A 62 6.69 -8.57 -13.96
N CYS A 63 5.79 -8.01 -14.76
CA CYS A 63 5.48 -8.46 -16.12
C CYS A 63 5.81 -7.31 -17.08
N LEU A 64 6.86 -7.50 -17.88
CA LEU A 64 7.38 -6.51 -18.82
C LEU A 64 6.97 -6.88 -20.23
N HIS A 65 6.39 -5.92 -20.95
CA HIS A 65 6.19 -6.00 -22.39
C HIS A 65 7.22 -5.09 -23.09
N PRO A 66 8.29 -5.65 -23.69
CA PRO A 66 9.40 -4.88 -24.23
C PRO A 66 9.02 -4.05 -25.47
N ASN A 67 7.97 -4.44 -26.18
CA ASN A 67 7.42 -3.70 -27.34
C ASN A 67 6.01 -3.16 -27.06
N GLY A 68 5.64 -3.10 -25.78
CA GLY A 68 4.34 -2.62 -25.35
C GLY A 68 3.22 -3.66 -25.39
N ASN A 69 2.21 -3.46 -24.55
CA ASN A 69 1.02 -4.29 -24.54
C ASN A 69 0.00 -3.76 -25.57
N LYS A 70 -0.01 -4.37 -26.75
CA LYS A 70 -0.92 -4.00 -27.85
C LYS A 70 -2.41 -4.12 -27.50
N LYS A 71 -2.77 -4.94 -26.51
CA LYS A 71 -4.16 -5.10 -26.04
C LYS A 71 -4.62 -3.95 -25.13
N SER A 72 -3.70 -3.07 -24.71
CA SER A 72 -3.95 -2.02 -23.73
C SER A 72 -3.36 -0.67 -24.17
N ASN A 73 -3.30 -0.42 -25.49
CA ASN A 73 -2.77 0.83 -26.06
C ASN A 73 -1.32 1.15 -25.65
N GLY A 74 -0.51 0.12 -25.38
CA GLY A 74 0.91 0.27 -25.02
C GLY A 74 1.87 0.34 -26.21
N ASP A 75 1.38 0.34 -27.44
CA ASP A 75 2.23 0.33 -28.65
C ASP A 75 3.20 1.52 -28.65
N GLY A 76 4.44 1.28 -29.10
CA GLY A 76 5.50 2.30 -29.09
C GLY A 76 6.10 2.61 -27.71
N HIS A 77 5.69 1.90 -26.65
CA HIS A 77 6.16 2.11 -25.28
C HIS A 77 6.60 0.81 -24.63
N ILE A 78 7.50 0.90 -23.66
CA ILE A 78 7.66 -0.15 -22.65
C ILE A 78 6.38 -0.14 -21.80
N SER A 79 5.78 -1.32 -21.59
CA SER A 79 4.72 -1.50 -20.59
C SER A 79 5.23 -2.38 -19.45
N LEU A 80 4.89 -2.02 -18.21
CA LEU A 80 5.29 -2.77 -17.02
C LEU A 80 4.11 -2.92 -16.06
N TYR A 81 3.91 -4.14 -15.58
CA TYR A 81 2.81 -4.48 -14.69
C TYR A 81 3.30 -5.18 -13.43
N LEU A 82 2.63 -4.88 -12.33
CA LEU A 82 2.66 -5.68 -11.12
C LEU A 82 1.62 -6.80 -11.27
N VAL A 83 2.05 -8.03 -11.04
CA VAL A 83 1.22 -9.24 -11.14
C VAL A 83 1.16 -9.91 -9.78
N PHE A 84 -0.05 -10.17 -9.31
CA PHE A 84 -0.28 -10.99 -8.13
C PHE A 84 -0.02 -12.46 -8.46
N SER A 85 0.85 -13.13 -7.71
CA SER A 85 1.25 -14.51 -8.00
C SER A 85 0.13 -15.50 -7.67
N LYS A 86 -0.14 -16.43 -8.59
CA LYS A 86 -1.20 -17.45 -8.43
C LYS A 86 -0.91 -18.43 -7.29
N ALA A 87 0.36 -18.64 -6.94
CA ALA A 87 0.76 -19.59 -5.91
C ALA A 87 0.21 -19.24 -4.51
N ASN A 88 -0.14 -17.97 -4.29
CA ASN A 88 -0.68 -17.46 -3.03
C ASN A 88 -2.05 -16.78 -3.22
N THR A 89 -2.87 -17.17 -4.21
CA THR A 89 -4.22 -16.60 -4.33
C THR A 89 -5.02 -16.89 -3.05
N PRO A 90 -5.44 -15.86 -2.30
CA PRO A 90 -6.26 -16.08 -1.13
C PRO A 90 -7.64 -16.66 -1.54
N PRO A 91 -8.47 -17.07 -0.58
CA PRO A 91 -9.80 -17.63 -0.85
C PRO A 91 -10.64 -16.74 -1.77
N ILE A 92 -11.66 -17.33 -2.41
CA ILE A 92 -12.64 -16.59 -3.22
C ILE A 92 -13.13 -15.33 -2.48
N GLY A 93 -13.15 -14.19 -3.17
CA GLY A 93 -13.55 -12.90 -2.61
C GLY A 93 -12.42 -12.07 -2.00
N TRP A 94 -11.15 -12.48 -2.18
CA TRP A 94 -10.01 -11.70 -1.71
C TRP A 94 -9.83 -10.38 -2.47
N GLU A 95 -9.36 -9.38 -1.74
CA GLU A 95 -8.95 -8.08 -2.29
C GLU A 95 -7.67 -7.61 -1.59
N VAL A 96 -6.74 -7.07 -2.37
CA VAL A 96 -5.53 -6.42 -1.86
C VAL A 96 -5.43 -5.03 -2.46
N ASN A 97 -5.44 -4.03 -1.60
CA ASN A 97 -5.32 -2.63 -1.98
C ASN A 97 -3.86 -2.22 -1.85
N VAL A 98 -3.29 -1.64 -2.90
CA VAL A 98 -1.89 -1.23 -2.92
C VAL A 98 -1.73 0.15 -3.52
N ASP A 99 -0.82 0.92 -2.95
CA ASP A 99 -0.13 1.99 -3.67
C ASP A 99 1.21 1.40 -4.15
N PHE A 100 1.57 1.62 -5.41
CA PHE A 100 2.87 1.15 -5.90
C PHE A 100 3.51 2.13 -6.86
N LYS A 101 4.84 2.10 -6.85
CA LYS A 101 5.71 2.85 -7.73
C LYS A 101 6.52 1.88 -8.58
N MET A 102 6.66 2.20 -9.85
CA MET A 102 7.53 1.49 -10.79
C MET A 102 8.75 2.35 -11.10
N PHE A 103 9.89 1.69 -11.29
CA PHE A 103 11.15 2.37 -11.52
C PHE A 103 11.80 1.88 -12.81
N VAL A 104 12.46 2.79 -13.52
CA VAL A 104 13.41 2.49 -14.60
C VAL A 104 14.73 3.16 -14.24
N TYR A 105 15.79 2.38 -14.13
CA TYR A 105 17.10 2.91 -13.77
C TYR A 105 17.75 3.60 -14.97
N ASN A 106 18.26 4.81 -14.73
CA ASN A 106 19.09 5.56 -15.64
C ASN A 106 20.56 5.35 -15.25
N GLN A 107 21.25 4.55 -16.06
CA GLN A 107 22.61 4.09 -15.82
C GLN A 107 23.65 5.20 -16.01
N THR A 108 23.33 6.21 -16.81
CA THR A 108 24.22 7.36 -17.06
C THR A 108 24.16 8.39 -15.95
N GLN A 109 22.97 8.61 -15.38
CA GLN A 109 22.76 9.60 -14.32
C GLN A 109 22.85 9.02 -12.91
N ASP A 110 22.91 7.69 -12.76
CA ASP A 110 22.82 6.98 -11.48
C ASP A 110 21.57 7.38 -10.70
N LYS A 111 20.41 7.36 -11.39
CA LYS A 111 19.12 7.76 -10.84
C LYS A 111 18.01 6.87 -11.36
N TYR A 112 16.89 6.88 -10.67
CA TYR A 112 15.71 6.09 -11.01
C TYR A 112 14.58 7.02 -11.46
N LEU A 113 14.12 6.82 -12.69
CA LEU A 113 12.83 7.36 -13.13
C LEU A 113 11.74 6.62 -12.37
N THR A 114 11.01 7.35 -11.54
CA THR A 114 9.90 6.85 -10.71
C THR A 114 8.59 7.19 -11.39
N ILE A 115 7.74 6.19 -11.60
CA ILE A 115 6.41 6.29 -12.20
C ILE A 115 5.39 5.77 -11.20
N GLN A 116 4.37 6.58 -10.90
CA GLN A 116 3.31 6.24 -9.96
C GLN A 116 2.00 6.93 -10.34
N ASP A 117 0.88 6.47 -9.78
CA ASP A 117 -0.37 7.22 -9.92
C ASP A 117 -0.29 8.54 -9.13
N ALA A 118 -0.89 9.60 -9.67
CA ALA A 118 -1.00 10.88 -8.99
C ALA A 118 -1.98 10.79 -7.81
N ASN A 119 -1.87 11.77 -6.90
CA ASN A 119 -2.80 11.97 -5.78
C ASN A 119 -2.97 10.75 -4.84
N GLY A 120 -1.97 9.86 -4.78
CA GLY A 120 -1.99 8.68 -3.91
C GLY A 120 -3.07 7.67 -4.28
N ARG A 121 -3.44 7.58 -5.57
CA ARG A 121 -4.47 6.64 -6.04
C ARG A 121 -4.09 5.21 -5.65
N VAL A 122 -5.04 4.53 -5.01
CA VAL A 122 -4.91 3.14 -4.60
C VAL A 122 -5.43 2.22 -5.69
N ARG A 123 -4.68 1.16 -5.98
CA ARG A 123 -5.04 0.11 -6.94
C ARG A 123 -5.49 -1.15 -6.22
N ARG A 124 -6.66 -1.66 -6.62
CA ARG A 124 -7.27 -2.85 -6.04
C ARG A 124 -7.02 -4.08 -6.90
N PHE A 125 -6.27 -5.03 -6.35
CA PHE A 125 -6.12 -6.39 -6.88
C PHE A 125 -7.21 -7.29 -6.31
N HIS A 126 -7.75 -8.17 -7.14
CA HIS A 126 -8.73 -9.18 -6.75
C HIS A 126 -8.72 -10.33 -7.77
N GLY A 127 -9.50 -11.38 -7.54
CA GLY A 127 -9.48 -12.60 -8.37
C GLY A 127 -9.66 -12.40 -9.89
N MET A 128 -10.34 -11.33 -10.32
CA MET A 128 -10.51 -10.99 -11.74
C MET A 128 -9.52 -9.94 -12.26
N LYS A 129 -8.78 -9.27 -11.36
CA LYS A 129 -7.85 -8.19 -11.68
C LYS A 129 -6.52 -8.41 -10.94
N THR A 130 -5.77 -9.39 -11.42
CA THR A 130 -4.49 -9.80 -10.84
C THR A 130 -3.27 -9.12 -11.48
N LYS A 131 -3.47 -8.33 -12.54
CA LYS A 131 -2.42 -7.59 -13.25
C LYS A 131 -2.81 -6.12 -13.36
N LEU A 132 -1.97 -5.23 -12.83
CA LEU A 132 -2.15 -3.77 -12.90
C LEU A 132 -0.79 -3.10 -13.09
N GLY A 133 -0.75 -2.02 -13.88
CA GLY A 133 0.51 -1.37 -14.22
C GLY A 133 0.34 -0.16 -15.12
N PHE A 134 1.38 0.15 -15.88
CA PHE A 134 1.42 1.27 -16.78
C PHE A 134 1.60 0.75 -18.21
N ASP A 135 0.58 0.93 -19.04
CA ASP A 135 0.60 0.53 -20.45
C ASP A 135 1.64 1.35 -21.24
N GLN A 136 1.80 2.63 -20.89
CA GLN A 136 2.77 3.54 -21.48
C GLN A 136 3.76 4.04 -20.40
N LEU A 137 4.58 3.11 -19.88
CA LEU A 137 5.55 3.42 -18.82
C LEU A 137 6.61 4.41 -19.32
N LEU A 138 7.27 4.04 -20.42
CA LEU A 138 8.37 4.80 -21.02
C LEU A 138 8.36 4.62 -22.56
N PRO A 139 8.38 5.70 -23.36
CA PRO A 139 8.45 5.60 -24.82
C PRO A 139 9.69 4.82 -25.29
N LEU A 140 9.52 3.95 -26.29
CA LEU A 140 10.64 3.18 -26.85
C LEU A 140 11.70 4.09 -27.48
N THR A 141 11.29 5.23 -28.01
CA THR A 141 12.21 6.25 -28.56
C THR A 141 13.17 6.80 -27.50
N LEU A 142 12.73 6.93 -26.25
CA LEU A 142 13.59 7.35 -25.14
C LEU A 142 14.35 6.17 -24.53
N PHE A 143 13.72 4.99 -24.48
CA PHE A 143 14.32 3.82 -23.87
C PHE A 143 15.50 3.28 -24.69
N ASN A 144 15.35 3.21 -26.02
CA ASN A 144 16.37 2.67 -26.93
C ASN A 144 17.47 3.68 -27.31
N ASP A 145 17.30 4.95 -26.97
CA ASP A 145 18.34 5.97 -27.16
C ASP A 145 19.35 5.86 -26.00
N GLU A 146 20.52 5.29 -26.28
CA GLU A 146 21.60 5.11 -25.30
C GLU A 146 21.99 6.43 -24.60
N SER A 147 21.85 7.58 -25.27
CA SER A 147 22.14 8.89 -24.66
C SER A 147 21.19 9.24 -23.51
N LYS A 148 20.02 8.59 -23.44
CA LYS A 148 19.07 8.71 -22.32
C LYS A 148 19.41 7.81 -21.16
N GLY A 149 20.24 6.78 -21.34
CA GLY A 149 20.82 5.98 -20.25
C GLY A 149 19.94 4.86 -19.69
N TYR A 150 18.79 4.54 -20.29
CA TYR A 150 17.89 3.49 -19.76
C TYR A 150 18.26 2.08 -20.23
N LEU A 151 18.74 1.96 -21.47
CA LEU A 151 19.30 0.75 -22.06
C LEU A 151 20.76 1.03 -22.43
N ILE A 152 21.70 0.39 -21.74
CA ILE A 152 23.15 0.52 -21.96
C ILE A 152 23.74 -0.89 -22.00
N ASP A 153 24.62 -1.16 -22.97
CA ASP A 153 25.24 -2.47 -23.18
C ASP A 153 24.21 -3.62 -23.22
N ASP A 154 23.09 -3.37 -23.90
CA ASP A 154 21.94 -4.29 -24.01
C ASP A 154 21.36 -4.74 -22.66
N CYS A 155 21.59 -3.95 -21.60
CA CYS A 155 21.13 -4.19 -20.25
C CYS A 155 20.21 -3.06 -19.77
N CYS A 156 19.14 -3.42 -19.08
CA CYS A 156 18.23 -2.47 -18.46
C CYS A 156 17.74 -2.99 -17.10
N ILE A 157 17.31 -2.07 -16.24
CA ILE A 157 16.90 -2.41 -14.86
C ILE A 157 15.56 -1.74 -14.55
N PHE A 158 14.59 -2.56 -14.18
CA PHE A 158 13.28 -2.14 -13.69
C PHE A 158 13.16 -2.37 -12.19
N GLY A 159 12.21 -1.71 -11.54
CA GLY A 159 12.00 -1.88 -10.11
C GLY A 159 10.58 -1.63 -9.65
N ALA A 160 10.29 -2.06 -8.42
CA ALA A 160 9.00 -1.87 -7.78
C ALA A 160 9.14 -1.49 -6.31
N GLU A 161 8.26 -0.60 -5.86
CA GLU A 161 8.00 -0.29 -4.46
C GLU A 161 6.50 -0.43 -4.22
N ILE A 162 6.10 -1.28 -3.28
CA ILE A 162 4.71 -1.64 -3.04
C ILE A 162 4.37 -1.31 -1.59
N PHE A 163 3.27 -0.60 -1.39
CA PHE A 163 2.72 -0.32 -0.08
C PHE A 163 1.33 -0.96 0.01
N VAL A 164 1.21 -2.01 0.84
CA VAL A 164 -0.06 -2.71 1.01
C VAL A 164 -0.89 -2.02 2.08
N ILE A 165 -2.10 -1.61 1.70
CA ILE A 165 -3.03 -0.93 2.60
C ILE A 165 -3.86 -1.98 3.33
N LYS A 166 -3.55 -2.17 4.61
CA LYS A 166 -4.25 -3.08 5.51
C LYS A 166 -5.42 -2.36 6.19
N HIS A 167 -6.60 -2.98 6.19
CA HIS A 167 -7.80 -2.49 6.89
C HIS A 167 -7.79 -2.83 8.38
N THR A 168 -6.64 -2.68 9.04
CA THR A 168 -6.54 -2.89 10.50
C THR A 168 -6.67 -1.55 11.19
N SER A 169 -7.89 -1.00 11.22
CA SER A 169 -8.17 0.20 12.00
C SER A 169 -8.03 -0.11 13.49
N LYS A 170 -6.88 0.27 14.06
CA LYS A 170 -6.75 0.38 15.52
C LYS A 170 -7.38 1.72 15.90
N GLY A 171 -8.67 1.70 16.20
CA GLY A 171 -9.37 2.85 16.75
C GLY A 171 -9.21 2.89 18.27
N GLU A 172 -8.97 4.07 18.82
CA GLU A 172 -9.06 4.31 20.25
C GLU A 172 -10.42 4.96 20.56
N CYS A 173 -11.14 4.43 21.54
CA CYS A 173 -12.40 5.00 22.00
C CYS A 173 -12.15 5.76 23.30
N LEU A 174 -12.07 7.08 23.23
CA LEU A 174 -11.97 7.93 24.41
C LEU A 174 -13.39 8.12 24.99
N SER A 175 -13.70 7.40 26.08
CA SER A 175 -14.95 7.57 26.80
C SER A 175 -14.81 8.66 27.86
N LEU A 176 -15.34 9.86 27.60
CA LEU A 176 -15.50 10.88 28.63
C LEU A 176 -16.76 10.57 29.44
N MET A 177 -16.59 10.14 30.69
CA MET A 177 -17.70 10.04 31.62
C MET A 177 -18.18 11.44 31.99
N LYS A 178 -19.47 11.72 31.80
CA LYS A 178 -20.09 12.91 32.40
C LYS A 178 -20.01 12.77 33.92
N GLN A 179 -19.62 13.85 34.61
CA GLN A 179 -19.71 13.86 36.08
C GLN A 179 -21.15 13.51 36.49
N PRO A 180 -21.35 12.51 37.37
CA PRO A 180 -22.67 12.21 37.90
C PRO A 180 -23.17 13.44 38.66
N VAL A 181 -24.46 13.73 38.55
CA VAL A 181 -25.10 14.92 39.14
C VAL A 181 -24.83 15.06 40.65
N ASN A 182 -24.51 13.94 41.32
CA ASN A 182 -24.22 13.89 42.76
C ASN A 182 -22.74 13.59 43.09
N GLY A 183 -21.81 13.71 42.14
CA GLY A 183 -20.37 13.48 42.33
C GLY A 183 -19.96 12.04 42.71
N ARG A 184 -20.92 11.11 42.76
CA ARG A 184 -20.70 9.73 43.23
C ARG A 184 -20.68 8.75 42.07
N PHE A 185 -19.54 8.08 41.91
CA PHE A 185 -19.38 6.94 41.01
C PHE A 185 -19.56 5.64 41.80
N THR A 186 -20.38 4.72 41.30
CA THR A 186 -20.58 3.40 41.89
C THR A 186 -20.10 2.34 40.92
N TRP A 187 -19.18 1.49 41.37
CA TRP A 187 -18.64 0.39 40.59
C TRP A 187 -19.04 -0.94 41.23
N ARG A 188 -19.49 -1.89 40.41
CA ARG A 188 -19.77 -3.26 40.84
C ARG A 188 -18.69 -4.16 40.27
N ILE A 189 -17.96 -4.85 41.15
CA ILE A 189 -16.97 -5.85 40.75
C ILE A 189 -17.65 -7.22 40.81
N PRO A 190 -18.03 -7.83 39.67
CA PRO A 190 -18.56 -9.18 39.67
C PRO A 190 -17.48 -10.19 40.08
N ASN A 191 -17.86 -11.27 40.77
CA ASN A 191 -16.97 -12.38 41.16
C ASN A 191 -15.70 -11.96 41.91
N PHE A 192 -15.82 -11.02 42.86
CA PHE A 192 -14.70 -10.52 43.68
C PHE A 192 -13.88 -11.63 44.35
N SER A 193 -14.54 -12.70 44.80
CA SER A 193 -13.91 -13.86 45.46
C SER A 193 -13.03 -14.72 44.54
N ALA A 194 -13.09 -14.52 43.21
CA ALA A 194 -12.26 -15.25 42.24
C ALA A 194 -11.05 -14.41 41.74
N LEU A 195 -10.88 -13.17 42.22
CA LEU A 195 -9.77 -12.32 41.81
C LEU A 195 -8.47 -12.77 42.47
N GLN A 196 -7.52 -13.24 41.65
CA GLN A 196 -6.16 -13.57 42.08
C GLN A 196 -5.26 -12.31 42.22
N GLN A 197 -5.71 -11.15 41.73
CA GLN A 197 -4.99 -9.88 41.83
C GLN A 197 -5.46 -9.06 43.03
N ILE A 198 -4.49 -8.57 43.80
CA ILE A 198 -4.68 -7.84 45.07
C ILE A 198 -4.97 -6.34 44.83
N SER A 199 -4.97 -5.88 43.56
CA SER A 199 -5.24 -4.49 43.20
C SER A 199 -6.03 -4.33 41.91
N CYS A 200 -6.97 -3.41 41.90
CA CYS A 200 -7.67 -2.94 40.70
C CYS A 200 -7.43 -1.43 40.52
N LYS A 201 -7.22 -1.00 39.27
CA LYS A 201 -7.07 0.41 38.88
C LYS A 201 -8.13 0.76 37.85
N SER A 202 -8.69 1.96 37.93
CA SER A 202 -9.43 2.54 36.80
C SER A 202 -8.49 3.26 35.85
N GLU A 203 -8.82 3.20 34.57
CA GLU A 203 -8.22 4.05 33.54
C GLU A 203 -9.22 5.18 33.21
N GLY A 204 -8.81 6.42 33.46
CA GLY A 204 -9.62 7.63 33.28
C GLY A 204 -9.08 8.84 34.05
N VAL A 205 -9.69 10.02 33.86
CA VAL A 205 -9.32 11.30 34.52
C VAL A 205 -9.36 11.22 36.05
N PHE A 206 -10.19 10.32 36.59
CA PHE A 206 -10.20 9.95 37.99
C PHE A 206 -9.59 8.55 38.15
N CYS A 207 -8.36 8.50 38.68
CA CYS A 207 -7.68 7.23 38.94
C CYS A 207 -7.85 6.87 40.42
N TRP A 208 -8.58 5.79 40.70
CA TRP A 208 -8.63 5.18 42.02
C TRP A 208 -7.87 3.86 42.03
N ARG A 209 -7.23 3.58 43.17
CA ARG A 209 -6.60 2.29 43.44
C ARG A 209 -7.22 1.71 44.69
N ALA A 210 -7.78 0.51 44.56
CA ALA A 210 -8.14 -0.32 45.71
C ALA A 210 -7.04 -1.37 45.91
N GLN A 211 -6.54 -1.50 47.14
CA GLN A 211 -5.55 -2.50 47.52
C GLN A 211 -6.05 -3.25 48.77
N MET A 212 -5.96 -4.57 48.75
CA MET A 212 -6.22 -5.40 49.93
C MET A 212 -4.92 -5.63 50.70
N GLY A 213 -4.91 -5.26 51.98
CA GLY A 213 -3.81 -5.55 52.92
C GLY A 213 -4.29 -6.42 54.08
N SER A 214 -3.36 -6.85 54.93
CA SER A 214 -3.65 -7.66 56.13
C SER A 214 -4.59 -6.98 57.14
N GLY A 215 -4.86 -5.67 56.99
CA GLY A 215 -5.80 -4.88 57.79
C GLY A 215 -7.11 -4.49 57.09
N GLY A 216 -7.43 -5.06 55.92
CA GLY A 216 -8.67 -4.79 55.18
C GLY A 216 -8.49 -4.02 53.86
N LEU A 217 -9.61 -3.57 53.28
CA LEU A 217 -9.66 -2.87 51.99
C LEU A 217 -9.23 -1.41 52.17
N SER A 218 -8.11 -1.01 51.55
CA SER A 218 -7.67 0.38 51.48
C SER A 218 -8.02 0.96 50.11
N GLN A 219 -8.77 2.07 50.09
CA GLN A 219 -9.08 2.83 48.88
C GLN A 219 -8.32 4.16 48.89
N ARG A 220 -7.61 4.48 47.81
CA ARG A 220 -7.01 5.81 47.58
C ARG A 220 -7.46 6.35 46.23
N GLY A 221 -7.99 7.57 46.23
CA GLY A 221 -8.29 8.34 45.03
C GLY A 221 -7.33 9.51 44.90
N ILE A 222 -6.82 9.76 43.69
CA ILE A 222 -6.04 10.95 43.36
C ILE A 222 -6.76 11.65 42.21
N GLN A 223 -7.04 12.93 42.40
CA GLN A 223 -7.47 13.84 41.34
C GLN A 223 -6.20 14.40 40.71
N GLN A 224 -6.00 14.18 39.40
CA GLN A 224 -4.99 14.90 38.62
C GLN A 224 -5.61 16.14 38.00
#